data_AF-A0A923VDN6-F1
#
_entry.id   AF-A0A923VDN6-F1
#
_cell.length_a   1.000
_cell.length_b   1.000
_cell.length_c   1.000
_cell.angle_alpha   90.00
_cell.angle_beta   90.00
_cell.angle_gamma   90.00
#
_symmetry.space_group_name_H-M   'P 1'
#
loop_
_entity.id
_entity.type
_entity.pdbx_description
1 polymer ?
#
loop_
_entity_poly.entity_id
_entity_poly.type
_entity_poly.pdbx_seq_one_letter_code
_entity_poly.pdbx_strand_id
1 'polypeptide(L)'
;FDYATMVMPGVIALQTKSFTTYEAAMKEMDMLNELLKDKKEELKEVPFLIICDDARFVGETLNNFLWVTFTRCNPSHDMYGIDSFTINKHWGCNGPLVFDARIKPHHAPPVIKDAATEKKIDKLFNKGGSLYNVLP
;
A
#
# COMPACT_ATOMS: atom_id res chain seq x y z
N PHE A 1 10.68 5.49 -8.65
CA PHE A 1 9.22 5.39 -8.50
C PHE A 1 8.71 4.89 -9.83
N ASP A 2 8.05 3.73 -9.82
CA ASP A 2 7.88 2.95 -11.05
C ASP A 2 6.46 3.06 -11.62
N TYR A 3 5.47 3.25 -10.73
CA TYR A 3 4.07 3.39 -11.09
C TYR A 3 3.32 4.12 -9.97
N ALA A 4 2.30 4.90 -10.32
CA ALA A 4 1.42 5.56 -9.38
C ALA A 4 -0.04 5.39 -9.82
N THR A 5 -0.96 5.22 -8.88
CA THR A 5 -2.39 5.21 -9.17
C THR A 5 -3.18 5.88 -8.06
N MET A 6 -4.29 6.51 -8.43
CA MET A 6 -5.27 6.99 -7.46
C MET A 6 -6.13 5.80 -7.03
N VAL A 7 -6.15 5.50 -5.73
CA VAL A 7 -6.96 4.42 -5.14
C VAL A 7 -8.41 4.88 -5.01
N MET A 8 -8.58 6.11 -4.51
CA MET A 8 -9.82 6.85 -4.37
C MET A 8 -9.48 8.34 -4.29
N PRO A 9 -10.44 9.27 -4.39
CA PRO A 9 -10.16 10.70 -4.27
C PRO A 9 -9.31 11.00 -3.03
N GLY A 10 -8.12 11.55 -3.25
CA GLY A 10 -7.16 11.94 -2.21
C GLY A 10 -6.23 10.85 -1.66
N VAL A 11 -6.31 9.62 -2.16
CA VAL A 11 -5.39 8.54 -1.78
C VAL A 11 -4.64 8.04 -3.01
N ILE A 12 -3.31 8.18 -2.98
CA ILE A 12 -2.44 7.73 -4.07
C ILE A 12 -1.58 6.56 -3.57
N ALA A 13 -1.55 5.49 -4.34
CA ALA A 13 -0.59 4.41 -4.18
C ALA A 13 0.61 4.63 -5.10
N LEU A 14 1.81 4.56 -4.55
CA LEU A 14 3.08 4.76 -5.23
C LEU A 14 3.92 3.49 -5.12
N GLN A 15 4.21 2.89 -6.27
CA GLN A 15 5.02 1.69 -6.36
C GLN A 15 6.50 2.03 -6.32
N THR A 16 7.22 1.31 -5.47
CA THR A 16 8.66 1.46 -5.26
C THR A 16 9.37 0.12 -5.26
N LYS A 17 10.70 0.16 -5.10
CA LYS A 17 11.49 -1.03 -4.85
C LYS A 17 11.05 -1.67 -3.53
N SER A 18 11.14 -3.00 -3.47
CA SER A 18 10.83 -3.75 -2.26
C SER A 18 11.64 -3.24 -1.07
N PHE A 19 10.99 -3.25 0.09
CA PHE A 19 11.61 -2.88 1.35
C PHE A 19 12.81 -3.81 1.63
N THR A 20 13.88 -3.23 2.16
CA THR A 20 15.09 -3.98 2.55
C THR A 20 15.36 -3.82 4.04
N THR A 21 15.62 -2.58 4.47
CA THR A 21 15.95 -2.21 5.84
C THR A 21 15.28 -0.88 6.18
N TYR A 22 15.09 -0.61 7.47
CA TYR A 22 14.51 0.66 7.92
C TYR A 22 15.42 1.84 7.61
N GLU A 23 16.74 1.65 7.64
CA GLU A 23 17.72 2.68 7.28
C GLU A 23 17.62 3.06 5.81
N ALA A 24 17.39 2.08 4.93
CA ALA A 24 17.16 2.34 3.51
C ALA A 24 15.80 3.02 3.28
N ALA A 25 14.75 2.53 3.93
CA ALA A 25 13.41 3.11 3.84
C ALA A 25 13.39 4.57 4.28
N MET A 26 14.07 4.91 5.39
CA MET A 26 14.19 6.30 5.86
C MET A 26 14.80 7.21 4.79
N LYS A 27 15.91 6.78 4.16
CA LYS A 27 16.53 7.55 3.07
C LYS A 27 15.60 7.71 1.87
N GLU A 28 14.83 6.67 1.53
CA GLU A 28 13.84 6.72 0.45
C GLU A 28 12.71 7.72 0.75
N MET A 29 12.23 7.75 1.99
CA MET A 29 11.22 8.71 2.42
C MET A 29 11.77 10.14 2.50
N ASP A 30 13.03 10.33 2.90
CA ASP A 30 13.69 11.63 2.86
C ASP A 30 13.82 12.15 1.41
N MET A 31 14.22 11.28 0.47
CA MET A 31 14.26 11.63 -0.95
C MET A 31 12.86 11.98 -1.49
N LEU A 32 11.83 11.22 -1.11
CA LEU A 32 10.45 11.53 -1.47
C LEU A 32 10.00 12.88 -0.90
N ASN A 33 10.34 13.15 0.36
CA ASN A 33 10.05 14.42 1.02
C ASN A 33 10.71 15.59 0.28
N GLU A 34 12.00 15.49 -0.06
CA GLU A 34 12.70 16.55 -0.80
C GLU A 34 12.07 16.84 -2.17
N LEU A 35 11.54 15.82 -2.84
CA LEU A 35 10.86 15.99 -4.13
C LEU A 35 9.48 16.66 -4.03
N LEU A 36 8.82 16.54 -2.88
CA LEU A 36 7.40 16.91 -2.73
C LEU A 36 7.17 18.08 -1.76
N LYS A 37 8.11 18.40 -0.86
CA LYS A 37 7.93 19.42 0.19
C LYS A 37 7.60 20.81 -0.35
N ASP A 38 8.06 21.15 -1.55
CA ASP A 38 7.79 22.44 -2.19
C ASP A 38 6.53 22.42 -3.08
N LYS A 39 5.85 21.26 -3.17
CA LYS A 39 4.65 21.04 -4.00
C LYS A 39 3.37 20.91 -3.18
N LYS A 40 3.36 21.41 -1.95
CA LYS A 40 2.22 21.27 -1.01
C LYS A 40 0.89 21.72 -1.60
N GLU A 41 0.88 22.81 -2.36
CA GLU A 41 -0.34 23.33 -3.00
C GLU A 41 -0.92 22.39 -4.06
N GLU A 42 -0.06 21.68 -4.80
CA GLU A 42 -0.47 20.66 -5.77
C GLU A 42 -1.00 19.40 -5.06
N LEU A 43 -0.54 19.14 -3.84
CA LEU A 43 -0.85 17.95 -3.05
C LEU A 43 -1.98 18.18 -2.02
N LYS A 44 -2.57 19.37 -1.96
CA LYS A 44 -3.55 19.75 -0.92
C LYS A 44 -4.79 18.84 -0.86
N GLU A 45 -5.15 18.19 -1.97
CA GLU A 45 -6.27 17.26 -2.06
C GLU A 45 -5.86 15.80 -1.83
N VAL A 46 -4.59 15.55 -1.53
CA VAL A 46 -4.02 14.21 -1.32
C VAL A 46 -3.62 14.06 0.14
N PRO A 47 -4.55 13.71 1.05
CA PRO A 47 -4.21 13.44 2.44
C PRO A 47 -3.23 12.26 2.59
N PHE A 48 -3.31 11.22 1.74
CA PHE A 48 -2.54 9.98 1.93
C PHE A 48 -1.71 9.57 0.70
N LEU A 49 -0.45 9.23 0.95
CA LEU A 49 0.43 8.52 0.02
C LEU A 49 0.78 7.13 0.57
N ILE A 50 0.52 6.10 -0.22
CA ILE A 50 0.77 4.70 0.15
C ILE A 50 1.96 4.18 -0.64
N ILE A 51 3.09 3.96 0.03
CA ILE A 51 4.25 3.31 -0.56
C ILE A 51 4.02 1.80 -0.54
N CYS A 52 4.09 1.14 -1.68
CA CYS A 52 3.76 -0.28 -1.79
C CYS A 52 4.59 -1.01 -2.86
N ASP A 53 4.54 -2.34 -2.82
CA ASP A 53 5.21 -3.22 -3.79
C ASP A 53 4.45 -3.30 -5.13
N ASP A 54 3.12 -3.19 -5.11
CA ASP A 54 2.26 -3.25 -6.30
C ASP A 54 1.12 -2.23 -6.17
N ALA A 55 1.27 -1.07 -6.81
CA ALA A 55 0.26 -0.02 -6.72
C ALA A 55 -0.98 -0.33 -7.56
N ARG A 56 -0.89 -1.18 -8.60
CA ARG A 56 -2.07 -1.58 -9.39
C ARG A 56 -3.01 -2.42 -8.53
N PHE A 57 -2.47 -3.41 -7.83
CA PHE A 57 -3.24 -4.24 -6.90
C PHE A 57 -3.89 -3.41 -5.80
N VAL A 58 -3.14 -2.48 -5.20
CA VAL A 58 -3.65 -1.57 -4.15
C VAL A 58 -4.79 -0.69 -4.66
N GLY A 59 -4.69 -0.18 -5.89
CA GLY A 59 -5.70 0.69 -6.49
C GLY A 59 -6.89 -0.03 -7.12
N GLU A 60 -6.88 -1.36 -7.23
CA GLU A 60 -7.93 -2.12 -7.91
C GLU A 60 -9.26 -2.12 -7.15
N THR A 61 -9.22 -2.25 -5.82
CA THR A 61 -10.41 -2.24 -4.98
C THR A 61 -10.12 -1.58 -3.63
N LEU A 62 -11.17 -1.04 -3.00
CA LEU A 62 -11.08 -0.52 -1.64
C LEU A 62 -10.55 -1.58 -0.65
N ASN A 63 -10.99 -2.84 -0.79
CA ASN A 63 -10.56 -3.94 0.07
C ASN A 63 -9.05 -4.20 -0.03
N ASN A 64 -8.48 -4.15 -1.25
CA ASN A 64 -7.04 -4.32 -1.44
C ASN A 64 -6.27 -3.19 -0.75
N PHE A 65 -6.71 -1.95 -0.91
CA PHE A 65 -6.11 -0.80 -0.22
C PHE A 65 -6.13 -0.96 1.30
N LEU A 66 -7.31 -1.25 1.87
CA LEU A 66 -7.47 -1.41 3.31
C LEU A 66 -6.57 -2.54 3.83
N TRP A 67 -6.59 -3.69 3.15
CA TRP A 67 -5.80 -4.85 3.55
C TRP A 67 -4.30 -4.55 3.45
N VAL A 68 -3.79 -4.10 2.31
CA VAL A 68 -2.36 -3.83 2.13
C VAL A 68 -1.88 -2.77 3.11
N THR A 69 -2.57 -1.63 3.21
CA THR A 69 -2.11 -0.50 4.02
C THR A 69 -2.11 -0.84 5.50
N PHE A 70 -3.22 -1.35 6.03
CA PHE A 70 -3.39 -1.48 7.47
C PHE A 70 -2.92 -2.82 8.05
N THR A 71 -2.61 -3.83 7.23
CA THR A 71 -1.99 -5.08 7.71
C THR A 71 -0.47 -5.11 7.57
N ARG A 72 0.12 -4.17 6.81
CA ARG A 72 1.57 -4.12 6.57
C ARG A 72 2.27 -2.89 7.14
N CYS A 73 1.53 -1.92 7.68
CA CYS A 73 2.11 -0.76 8.34
C CYS A 73 2.15 -0.95 9.87
N ASN A 74 3.32 -0.72 10.45
CA ASN A 74 3.50 -0.47 11.87
C ASN A 74 3.52 1.05 12.12
N PRO A 75 2.52 1.63 12.82
CA PRO A 75 2.42 3.08 13.01
C PRO A 75 3.68 3.75 13.58
N SER A 76 4.48 3.04 14.37
CA SER A 76 5.67 3.60 15.00
C SER A 76 6.89 3.69 14.07
N HIS A 77 6.93 2.93 12.97
CA HIS A 77 8.10 2.81 12.10
C HIS A 77 7.80 3.12 10.62
N ASP A 78 6.55 2.95 10.19
CA ASP A 78 6.15 3.02 8.78
C ASP A 78 5.33 4.29 8.45
N MET A 79 5.28 5.26 9.37
CA MET A 79 4.59 6.53 9.17
C MET A 79 5.58 7.66 8.96
N TYR A 80 5.41 8.38 7.86
CA TYR A 80 6.21 9.53 7.48
C TYR A 80 5.29 10.66 7.01
N GLY A 81 5.82 11.84 6.77
CA GLY A 81 5.02 12.96 6.30
C GLY A 81 5.81 13.88 5.39
N ILE A 82 5.16 14.39 4.35
CA ILE A 82 5.75 15.41 3.50
C ILE A 82 5.74 16.74 4.26
N ASP A 83 6.91 17.37 4.34
CA ASP A 83 7.16 18.55 5.17
C ASP A 83 6.73 18.31 6.63
N SER A 84 7.24 17.21 7.20
CA SER A 84 6.95 16.82 8.59
C SER A 84 7.63 17.74 9.60
N PHE A 85 7.00 17.93 10.75
CA PHE A 85 7.47 18.80 11.83
C PHE A 85 7.10 18.24 13.19
N THR A 86 7.70 18.80 14.25
CA THR A 86 7.31 18.53 15.63
C THR A 86 7.25 19.83 16.42
N ILE A 87 6.06 20.15 16.95
CA ILE A 87 5.81 21.34 17.77
C ILE A 87 5.20 20.87 19.08
N ASN A 88 5.79 21.23 20.22
CA ASN A 88 5.30 20.86 21.56
C ASN A 88 5.06 19.33 21.72
N LYS A 89 5.99 18.50 21.22
CA LYS A 89 5.89 17.02 21.19
C LYS A 89 4.75 16.46 20.33
N HIS A 90 4.04 17.30 19.58
CA HIS A 90 3.08 16.87 18.59
C HIS A 90 3.77 16.77 17.23
N TRP A 91 3.82 15.55 16.68
CA TRP A 91 4.31 15.32 15.33
C TRP A 91 3.19 15.53 14.31
N GLY A 92 3.51 16.14 13.18
CA GLY A 92 2.58 16.34 12.07
C GLY A 92 3.31 16.57 10.76
N CYS A 93 2.56 16.82 9.70
CA CYS A 93 3.08 17.15 8.39
C CYS A 93 2.18 18.16 7.67
N ASN A 94 2.78 19.05 6.89
CA ASN A 94 2.03 20.07 6.14
C ASN A 94 1.55 19.55 4.77
N GLY A 95 2.16 18.48 4.26
CA GLY A 95 1.72 17.74 3.09
C GLY A 95 1.08 16.40 3.44
N PRO A 96 0.96 15.49 2.46
CA PRO A 96 0.38 14.17 2.67
C PRO A 96 1.07 13.38 3.78
N LEU A 97 0.26 12.61 4.51
CA LEU A 97 0.75 11.55 5.39
C LEU A 97 1.14 10.35 4.53
N VAL A 98 2.32 9.80 4.79
CA VAL A 98 2.92 8.72 4.00
C VAL A 98 2.93 7.44 4.82
N PHE A 99 2.42 6.37 4.22
CA PHE A 99 2.38 5.03 4.79
C PHE A 99 3.34 4.13 4.01
N ASP A 100 4.33 3.53 4.68
CA ASP A 100 5.14 2.47 4.08
C ASP A 100 4.46 1.10 4.26
N ALA A 101 3.65 0.71 3.28
CA ALA A 101 2.91 -0.54 3.25
C ALA A 101 3.65 -1.69 2.53
N ARG A 102 4.95 -1.53 2.25
CA ARG A 102 5.75 -2.60 1.64
C ARG A 102 5.87 -3.81 2.56
N ILE A 103 6.10 -4.98 1.99
CA ILE A 103 6.35 -6.21 2.77
C ILE A 103 7.73 -6.13 3.45
N LYS A 104 7.79 -6.36 4.75
CA LYS A 104 9.04 -6.39 5.52
C LYS A 104 9.56 -7.83 5.66
N PRO A 105 10.88 -8.06 5.87
CA PRO A 105 11.46 -9.40 5.98
C PRO A 105 10.87 -10.28 7.09
N HIS A 106 10.32 -9.66 8.14
CA HIS A 106 9.69 -10.36 9.27
C HIS A 106 8.19 -10.63 9.07
N HIS A 107 7.58 -10.14 7.98
CA HIS A 107 6.20 -10.47 7.66
C HIS A 107 6.10 -11.93 7.22
N ALA A 108 4.98 -12.56 7.57
CA ALA A 108 4.66 -13.87 7.03
C ALA A 108 4.57 -13.79 5.49
N PRO A 109 5.02 -14.83 4.76
CA PRO A 109 4.79 -14.91 3.33
C PRO A 109 3.29 -14.79 3.02
N PRO A 110 2.93 -14.16 1.88
CA PRO A 110 1.54 -14.07 1.48
C PRO A 110 0.95 -15.47 1.26
N VAL A 111 -0.30 -15.66 1.67
CA VAL A 111 -1.06 -16.88 1.34
C VAL A 111 -1.39 -16.84 -0.15
N ILE A 112 -0.73 -17.68 -0.93
CA ILE A 112 -0.91 -17.80 -2.38
C ILE A 112 -1.73 -19.06 -2.65
N LYS A 113 -2.67 -18.96 -3.58
CA LYS A 113 -3.49 -20.10 -4.00
C LYS A 113 -2.64 -21.12 -4.78
N ASP A 114 -2.88 -22.40 -4.53
CA ASP A 114 -2.26 -23.47 -5.30
C ASP A 114 -3.04 -23.70 -6.61
N ALA A 115 -2.42 -23.39 -7.74
CA ALA A 115 -3.06 -23.46 -9.06
C ALA A 115 -3.53 -24.89 -9.41
N ALA A 116 -2.82 -25.91 -8.96
CA ALA A 116 -3.21 -27.30 -9.19
C ALA A 116 -4.49 -27.67 -8.41
N THR A 117 -4.61 -27.17 -7.18
CA THR A 117 -5.80 -27.35 -6.34
C THR A 117 -6.98 -26.56 -6.87
N GLU A 118 -6.80 -25.30 -7.30
CA GLU A 118 -7.87 -24.52 -7.96
C GLU A 118 -8.40 -25.29 -9.18
N LYS A 119 -7.51 -25.74 -10.07
CA LYS A 119 -7.93 -26.48 -11.27
C LYS A 119 -8.66 -27.79 -10.96
N LYS A 120 -8.31 -28.47 -9.86
CA LYS A 120 -8.98 -29.71 -9.44
C LYS A 120 -10.41 -29.48 -8.98
N ILE A 121 -10.71 -28.32 -8.39
CA ILE A 121 -12.04 -28.00 -7.86
C ILE A 121 -12.95 -27.33 -8.90
N ASP A 122 -12.43 -26.82 -10.02
CA ASP A 122 -13.22 -26.22 -11.11
C ASP A 122 -14.41 -27.08 -11.55
N LYS A 123 -14.22 -28.41 -11.62
CA LYS A 123 -15.28 -29.35 -12.00
C LYS A 123 -16.50 -29.33 -11.06
N LEU A 124 -16.33 -28.92 -9.81
CA LEU A 124 -17.42 -28.80 -8.84
C LEU A 124 -18.31 -27.58 -9.14
N PHE A 125 -17.72 -26.53 -9.69
CA PHE A 125 -18.39 -25.27 -10.02
C PHE A 125 -18.88 -25.19 -11.48
N ASN A 126 -18.42 -26.09 -12.36
CA ASN A 126 -18.91 -26.20 -13.73
C ASN A 126 -20.37 -26.66 -13.80
N LYS A 127 -21.03 -26.41 -14.93
CA LYS A 127 -22.41 -26.87 -15.19
C LYS A 127 -22.54 -28.37 -14.97
N GLY A 128 -23.43 -28.76 -14.04
CA GLY A 128 -23.64 -30.16 -13.62
C GLY A 128 -22.80 -30.61 -12.41
N GLY A 129 -21.91 -29.77 -11.90
CA GLY A 129 -21.18 -29.99 -10.65
C GLY A 129 -22.02 -29.69 -9.40
N SER A 130 -21.59 -30.25 -8.26
CA SER A 130 -22.33 -30.15 -6.99
C SER A 130 -22.40 -28.75 -6.40
N LEU A 131 -21.54 -27.82 -6.85
CA LEU A 131 -21.46 -26.43 -6.39
C LEU A 131 -21.86 -25.43 -7.49
N TYR A 132 -22.47 -25.91 -8.59
CA TYR A 132 -22.93 -25.05 -9.66
C TYR A 132 -23.96 -24.02 -9.15
N ASN A 133 -23.69 -22.72 -9.36
CA ASN A 133 -24.49 -21.58 -8.88
C ASN A 133 -24.66 -21.48 -7.35
N VAL A 134 -23.80 -22.11 -6.55
CA VAL A 134 -23.88 -22.03 -5.07
C VAL A 134 -23.21 -20.77 -4.51
N LEU A 135 -22.20 -20.24 -5.19
CA LEU A 135 -21.58 -18.95 -4.86
C LEU A 135 -21.93 -17.92 -5.96
N PRO A 136 -22.15 -16.65 -5.57
CA PRO A 136 -22.50 -15.57 -6.49
C PRO A 136 -21.39 -15.22 -7.50
#